data_AF-A0A368GZS8-F1
#
_entry.id   AF-A0A368GZS8-F1
#
_cell.length_a   1.000
_cell.length_b   1.000
_cell.length_c   1.000
_cell.angle_alpha   90.00
_cell.angle_beta   90.00
_cell.angle_gamma   90.00
#
_symmetry.space_group_name_H-M   'P 1'
#
loop_
_entity.id
_entity.type
_entity.pdbx_description
1 polymer ?
#
loop_
_entity_poly.entity_id
_entity_poly.type
_entity_poly.pdbx_seq_one_letter_code
_entity_poly.pdbx_strand_id
1 'polypeptide(L)'
;MRKGVIDVQDYVDAPHELMLGQLAILGGTAAWLAITTALSMPVSTTHAVVGATLGFSLVLRGTEGINWEAIYTIIASWFLSPALSGTISVVLYLIVDFAVLRRALSLNSHPDHNAV
;
A
#
# COMPACT_ATOMS: atom_id res chain seq x y z
N MET A 1 -13.72 7.80 2.43
CA MET A 1 -13.34 8.00 1.01
C MET A 1 -12.01 8.75 0.96
N ARG A 2 -11.04 8.30 0.15
CA ARG A 2 -9.76 9.01 -0.01
C ARG A 2 -9.99 10.24 -0.89
N LYS A 3 -9.55 11.41 -0.42
CA LYS A 3 -9.64 12.67 -1.18
C LYS A 3 -8.90 12.53 -2.52
N GLY A 4 -9.52 13.00 -3.61
CA GLY A 4 -8.93 13.07 -4.95
C GLY A 4 -9.26 11.92 -5.91
N VAL A 5 -9.91 10.83 -5.46
CA VAL A 5 -10.33 9.73 -6.37
C VAL A 5 -11.64 10.05 -7.08
N ILE A 6 -12.56 10.70 -6.37
CA ILE A 6 -13.87 11.17 -6.87
C ILE A 6 -13.92 12.67 -6.61
N ASP A 7 -14.36 13.47 -7.59
CA ASP A 7 -14.60 14.88 -7.37
C ASP A 7 -15.87 15.07 -6.54
N VAL A 8 -15.73 15.74 -5.40
CA VAL A 8 -16.85 16.01 -4.48
C VAL A 8 -17.71 17.15 -5.02
N GLN A 9 -17.16 18.00 -5.90
CA GLN A 9 -17.89 19.10 -6.51
C GLN A 9 -19.06 18.61 -7.38
N ASP A 10 -18.92 17.44 -8.01
CA ASP A 10 -19.94 16.81 -8.86
C ASP A 10 -21.20 16.36 -8.12
N TYR A 11 -21.24 16.51 -6.80
CA TYR A 11 -22.32 16.06 -5.95
C TYR A 11 -22.84 17.14 -5.00
N VAL A 12 -22.44 18.39 -5.22
CA VAL A 12 -22.95 19.55 -4.47
C VAL A 12 -24.48 19.65 -4.58
N ASP A 13 -25.03 19.33 -5.75
CA ASP A 13 -26.47 19.35 -6.02
C ASP A 13 -27.21 18.10 -5.49
N ALA A 14 -26.49 17.02 -5.18
CA ALA A 14 -27.06 15.73 -4.75
C ALA A 14 -26.23 15.08 -3.62
N PRO A 15 -26.14 15.70 -2.43
CA PRO A 15 -25.27 15.23 -1.34
C PRO A 15 -25.68 13.86 -0.76
N HIS A 16 -26.96 13.49 -0.94
CA HIS A 16 -27.47 12.19 -0.50
C HIS A 16 -26.86 11.02 -1.32
N GLU A 17 -26.51 11.24 -2.58
CA GLU A 17 -25.83 10.24 -3.42
C GLU A 17 -24.42 9.94 -2.90
N LEU A 18 -23.67 10.96 -2.47
CA LEU A 18 -22.38 10.75 -1.82
C LEU A 18 -22.49 9.99 -0.51
N MET A 19 -23.50 10.32 0.30
CA MET A 19 -23.71 9.66 1.59
C MET A 19 -24.03 8.17 1.40
N LEU A 20 -24.92 7.85 0.46
CA LEU A 20 -25.22 6.46 0.09
C LEU A 20 -23.98 5.77 -0.51
N GLY A 21 -23.20 6.48 -1.32
CA GLY A 21 -21.94 5.98 -1.85
C GLY A 21 -20.93 5.61 -0.78
N GLN A 22 -20.78 6.45 0.25
CA GLN A 22 -19.88 6.17 1.36
C GLN A 22 -20.33 4.95 2.17
N LEU A 23 -21.64 4.78 2.39
CA LEU A 23 -22.19 3.58 3.02
C LEU A 23 -21.96 2.33 2.16
N ALA A 24 -22.16 2.42 0.85
CA ALA A 24 -21.93 1.33 -0.09
C ALA A 24 -20.44 0.93 -0.13
N ILE A 25 -19.51 1.91 -0.17
CA ILE A 25 -18.07 1.66 -0.15
C ILE A 25 -17.64 0.96 1.15
N LEU A 26 -18.14 1.44 2.30
CA LEU A 26 -17.84 0.83 3.60
C LEU A 26 -18.41 -0.58 3.70
N GLY A 27 -19.68 -0.76 3.32
CA GLY A 27 -20.36 -2.05 3.34
C GLY A 27 -19.70 -3.07 2.41
N GLY A 28 -19.40 -2.70 1.17
CA GLY A 28 -18.72 -3.56 0.21
C GLY A 28 -17.31 -3.95 0.66
N THR A 29 -16.55 -2.98 1.19
CA THR A 29 -15.21 -3.26 1.73
C THR A 29 -15.29 -4.18 2.95
N ALA A 30 -16.20 -3.91 3.89
CA ALA A 30 -16.38 -4.73 5.10
C ALA A 30 -16.82 -6.15 4.75
N ALA A 31 -17.75 -6.32 3.81
CA ALA A 31 -18.19 -7.63 3.34
C ALA A 31 -17.04 -8.42 2.73
N TRP A 32 -16.25 -7.80 1.85
CA TRP A 32 -15.08 -8.45 1.26
C TRP A 32 -14.05 -8.86 2.31
N LEU A 33 -13.72 -7.95 3.22
CA LEU A 33 -12.77 -8.23 4.30
C LEU A 33 -13.27 -9.33 5.25
N ALA A 34 -14.56 -9.36 5.57
CA ALA A 34 -15.15 -10.42 6.39
C ALA A 34 -15.03 -11.78 5.71
N ILE A 35 -15.31 -11.86 4.41
CA ILE A 35 -15.17 -13.09 3.61
C ILE A 35 -13.71 -13.56 3.62
N THR A 36 -12.76 -12.68 3.30
CA THR A 36 -11.34 -13.05 3.25
C THR A 36 -10.78 -13.41 4.62
N THR A 37 -11.28 -12.78 5.69
CA THR A 37 -10.94 -13.12 7.07
C THR A 37 -11.43 -14.52 7.43
N ALA A 38 -12.67 -14.87 7.07
CA ALA A 38 -13.20 -16.22 7.26
C ALA A 38 -12.38 -17.27 6.49
N LEU A 39 -11.84 -16.91 5.32
CA LEU A 39 -10.96 -17.75 4.50
C LEU A 39 -9.49 -17.72 4.95
N SER A 40 -9.13 -16.98 6.00
CA SER A 40 -7.75 -16.81 6.49
C SER A 40 -6.75 -16.33 5.42
N MET A 41 -7.22 -15.55 4.45
CA MET A 41 -6.39 -15.01 3.37
C MET A 41 -5.87 -13.62 3.75
N PRO A 42 -4.54 -13.38 3.77
CA PRO A 42 -4.01 -12.05 3.99
C PRO A 42 -4.28 -11.17 2.76
N VAL A 43 -5.13 -10.16 2.93
CA VAL A 43 -5.49 -9.21 1.86
C VAL A 43 -5.23 -7.77 2.28
N SER A 44 -5.00 -6.89 1.31
CA SER A 44 -4.77 -5.46 1.55
C SER A 44 -6.10 -4.69 1.66
N THR A 45 -6.36 -4.13 2.84
CA THR A 45 -7.52 -3.25 3.09
C THR A 45 -7.52 -2.01 2.21
N THR A 46 -6.34 -1.45 1.91
CA THR A 46 -6.18 -0.28 1.03
C THR A 46 -6.70 -0.55 -0.38
N HIS A 47 -6.39 -1.72 -0.95
CA HIS A 47 -6.84 -2.09 -2.29
C HIS A 47 -8.35 -2.34 -2.31
N ALA A 48 -8.90 -2.94 -1.25
CA ALA A 48 -10.34 -3.16 -1.12
C ALA A 48 -11.13 -1.85 -1.12
N VAL A 49 -10.72 -0.85 -0.33
CA VAL A 49 -11.40 0.46 -0.30
C VAL A 49 -11.27 1.20 -1.63
N VAL A 50 -10.09 1.19 -2.27
CA VAL A 50 -9.88 1.84 -3.57
C VAL A 50 -10.74 1.18 -4.64
N GLY A 51 -10.80 -0.15 -4.68
CA GLY A 51 -11.66 -0.89 -5.61
C GLY A 51 -13.15 -0.62 -5.38
N ALA A 52 -13.62 -0.61 -4.13
CA ALA A 52 -15.00 -0.27 -3.80
C ALA A 52 -15.36 1.18 -4.19
N THR A 53 -14.42 2.12 -4.01
CA THR A 53 -14.59 3.53 -4.43
C THR A 53 -14.71 3.65 -5.94
N LEU A 54 -13.85 2.94 -6.70
CA LEU A 54 -13.92 2.87 -8.16
C LEU A 54 -15.23 2.27 -8.65
N GLY A 55 -15.67 1.16 -8.04
CA GLY A 55 -16.93 0.51 -8.39
C GLY A 55 -18.15 1.42 -8.16
N PHE A 56 -18.19 2.11 -7.01
CA PHE A 56 -19.24 3.11 -6.74
C PHE A 56 -19.25 4.22 -7.79
N SER A 57 -18.08 4.82 -8.08
CA SER A 57 -17.97 5.91 -9.04
C SER A 57 -18.39 5.48 -10.44
N LEU A 58 -18.01 4.25 -10.84
CA LEU A 58 -18.36 3.68 -12.13
C LEU A 58 -19.88 3.47 -12.27
N VAL A 59 -20.55 3.04 -11.21
CA VAL A 59 -22.01 2.81 -11.22
C VAL A 59 -22.79 4.13 -11.28
N LEU A 60 -22.34 5.17 -10.56
CA LEU A 60 -23.09 6.43 -10.47
C LEU A 60 -22.83 7.39 -11.64
N ARG A 61 -21.57 7.51 -12.07
CA ARG A 61 -21.11 8.53 -13.03
C ARG A 61 -20.37 7.94 -14.23
N GLY A 62 -20.28 6.62 -14.33
CA GLY A 62 -19.49 5.98 -15.39
C GLY A 62 -17.99 6.25 -15.25
N THR A 63 -17.27 6.13 -16.36
CA THR A 63 -15.82 6.33 -16.41
C THR A 63 -15.37 7.78 -16.33
N GLU A 64 -16.29 8.72 -16.55
CA GLU A 64 -16.01 10.17 -16.54
C GLU A 64 -15.95 10.75 -15.13
N GLY A 65 -16.68 10.17 -14.17
CA GLY A 65 -16.64 10.62 -12.76
C GLY A 65 -15.40 10.18 -11.98
N ILE A 66 -14.44 9.52 -12.64
CA ILE A 66 -13.22 8.98 -12.01
C ILE A 66 -12.04 9.87 -12.37
N ASN A 67 -11.31 10.35 -11.37
CA ASN A 67 -10.03 10.99 -11.60
C ASN A 67 -8.94 9.93 -11.88
N TRP A 68 -8.71 9.66 -13.16
CA TRP A 68 -7.72 8.68 -13.60
C TRP A 68 -6.28 9.01 -13.20
N GLU A 69 -5.90 10.29 -13.19
CA GLU A 69 -4.57 10.74 -12.76
C GLU A 69 -4.30 10.38 -11.29
N ALA A 70 -5.30 10.61 -10.43
CA ALA A 70 -5.22 10.22 -9.02
C ALA A 70 -5.07 8.69 -8.89
N ILE A 71 -5.83 7.90 -9.66
CA ILE A 71 -5.72 6.44 -9.65
C ILE A 71 -4.33 5.97 -10.10
N TYR A 72 -3.78 6.52 -11.18
CA TYR A 72 -2.44 6.17 -11.63
C TYR A 72 -1.38 6.50 -10.59
N THR A 73 -1.50 7.64 -9.91
CA THR A 73 -0.60 8.01 -8.82
C THR A 73 -0.67 7.02 -7.65
N ILE A 74 -1.87 6.54 -7.31
CA ILE A 74 -2.07 5.53 -6.28
C ILE A 74 -1.40 4.22 -6.69
N ILE A 75 -1.65 3.74 -7.91
CA ILE A 75 -1.08 2.49 -8.41
C ILE A 75 0.45 2.59 -8.46
N ALA A 76 1.00 3.70 -8.96
CA ALA A 76 2.44 3.95 -8.97
C ALA A 76 3.04 3.89 -7.56
N SER A 77 2.36 4.45 -6.56
CA SER A 77 2.82 4.42 -5.17
C SER A 77 2.90 3.00 -4.58
N TRP A 78 2.07 2.07 -5.03
CA TRP A 78 2.09 0.68 -4.58
C TRP A 78 3.33 -0.07 -5.02
N PHE A 79 3.91 0.29 -6.17
CA PHE A 79 5.16 -0.31 -6.66
C PHE A 79 6.38 0.46 -6.19
N LEU A 80 6.27 1.78 -6.12
CA LEU A 80 7.39 2.63 -5.74
C LEU A 80 7.77 2.44 -4.26
N SER A 81 6.79 2.22 -3.37
CA SER A 81 7.06 2.06 -1.93
C SER A 81 7.88 0.80 -1.63
N PRO A 82 7.51 -0.41 -2.12
CA PRO A 82 8.33 -1.61 -1.96
C PRO A 82 9.70 -1.47 -2.62
N ALA A 83 9.78 -0.91 -3.83
CA ALA A 83 11.05 -0.73 -4.54
C ALA A 83 12.04 0.12 -3.73
N LEU A 84 11.61 1.30 -3.26
CA LEU A 84 12.43 2.17 -2.44
C LEU A 84 12.81 1.51 -1.10
N SER A 85 11.86 0.84 -0.46
CA SER A 85 12.13 0.13 0.79
C SER A 85 13.16 -0.99 0.61
N GLY A 86 13.09 -1.73 -0.50
CA GLY A 86 14.04 -2.77 -0.86
C GLY A 86 15.44 -2.20 -1.12
N THR A 87 15.54 -1.11 -1.89
CA THR A 87 16.82 -0.44 -2.15
C THR A 87 17.47 0.03 -0.86
N ILE A 88 16.72 0.68 0.03
CA ILE A 88 17.25 1.15 1.32
C ILE A 88 17.69 -0.02 2.19
N SER A 89 16.90 -1.11 2.23
CA SER A 89 17.24 -2.32 2.99
C SER A 89 18.57 -2.94 2.53
N VAL A 90 18.79 -3.04 1.21
CA VAL A 90 20.05 -3.54 0.64
C VAL A 90 21.23 -2.63 1.01
N VAL A 91 21.08 -1.31 0.88
CA VAL A 91 22.13 -0.35 1.22
C VAL A 91 22.51 -0.47 2.70
N LEU A 92 21.53 -0.55 3.60
CA LEU A 92 21.78 -0.72 5.03
C LEU A 92 22.46 -2.05 5.35
N TYR A 93 22.04 -3.14 4.71
CA TYR A 93 22.69 -4.45 4.87
C TYR A 93 24.17 -4.41 4.47
N LEU A 94 24.50 -3.77 3.34
CA LEU A 94 25.89 -3.65 2.88
C LEU A 94 26.75 -2.82 3.85
N ILE A 95 26.19 -1.76 4.44
CA ILE A 95 26.88 -0.96 5.45
C ILE A 95 27.21 -1.81 6.69
N VAL A 96 26.24 -2.58 7.18
CA VAL A 96 26.43 -3.44 8.36
C VAL A 96 27.43 -4.57 8.07
N ASP A 97 27.32 -5.22 6.91
CA ASP A 97 28.25 -6.28 6.48
C ASP A 97 29.70 -5.76 6.44
N PHE A 98 29.91 -4.59 5.83
CA PHE A 98 31.23 -4.01 5.71
C PHE A 98 31.78 -3.51 7.05
N ALA A 99 30.98 -2.82 7.84
CA ALA A 99 31.44 -2.18 9.08
C ALA A 99 31.65 -3.17 10.23
N VAL A 100 30.79 -4.19 10.35
CA VAL A 100 30.76 -5.10 11.51
C VAL A 100 31.23 -6.49 11.13
N LEU A 101 30.59 -7.15 10.16
CA LEU A 101 30.84 -8.56 9.88
C LEU A 101 32.23 -8.80 9.32
N ARG A 102 32.65 -8.02 8.32
CA ARG A 102 33.98 -8.15 7.71
C ARG A 102 35.12 -7.74 8.65
N ARG A 103 34.89 -6.76 9.52
CA ARG A 103 35.88 -6.34 10.53
C ARG A 103 36.04 -7.38 11.64
N ALA A 104 34.96 -7.99 12.11
CA ALA A 104 35.00 -9.08 13.09
C ALA A 104 35.70 -10.34 12.53
N LEU A 105 35.41 -10.68 11.26
CA LEU A 105 36.09 -11.79 10.55
C LEU A 105 37.61 -11.56 10.41
N SER A 106 38.03 -10.34 10.10
CA SER A 106 39.46 -9.96 10.00
C SER A 106 40.21 -10.03 11.33
N LEU A 107 39.53 -9.92 12.46
CA LEU A 107 40.15 -10.00 13.80
C LEU A 107 40.23 -11.44 14.30
N ASN A 108 39.22 -12.28 14.00
CA ASN A 108 39.21 -13.69 14.39
C ASN A 108 40.07 -14.60 13.49
N SER A 109 40.57 -14.09 12.35
CA SER A 109 41.51 -14.79 11.48
C SER A 109 42.97 -14.69 11.92
N HIS A 110 43.26 -14.00 13.04
CA HIS A 110 44.55 -14.11 13.71
C HIS A 110 44.46 -15.26 14.74
N PRO A 111 45.00 -16.46 14.45
CA PRO A 111 45.17 -17.46 15.49
C PRO A 111 46.15 -16.89 16.52
N ASP A 112 45.72 -16.81 17.79
CA ASP A 112 46.60 -16.48 18.89
C ASP A 112 47.79 -17.43 18.87
N HIS A 113 48.94 -16.91 18.48
CA HIS A 113 50.18 -17.65 18.34
C HIS A 113 50.85 -17.93 19.70
N ASN A 114 50.05 -18.03 20.77
CA ASN A 114 50.48 -18.14 22.17
C ASN A 114 49.70 -19.22 22.95
N ALA A 115 49.26 -20.29 22.30
CA ALA A 115 48.98 -21.56 22.98
C ALA A 115 50.27 -22.39 23.01
N VAL A 116 51.21 -21.98 23.88
CA VAL A 116 52.35 -22.78 24.35
C VAL A 116 52.11 -23.08 25.83
#